data_AF-A0A1Q2MCN6-F1
#
_entry.id   AF-A0A1Q2MCN6-F1
#
_cell.length_a   1.000
_cell.length_b   1.000
_cell.length_c   1.000
_cell.angle_alpha   90.00
_cell.angle_beta   90.00
_cell.angle_gamma   90.00
#
_symmetry.space_group_name_H-M   'P 1'
#
loop_
_entity.id
_entity.type
_entity.pdbx_description
1 polymer ?
#
loop_
_entity_poly.entity_id
_entity_poly.type
_entity_poly.pdbx_seq_one_letter_code
_entity_poly.pdbx_strand_id
1 'polypeptide(L)'
;MHKRIYISDLDGTLLNNDPALSEYSQRQINHLIESGVEFTIASARNIASLRRLLGNIQFRLPVIEINGAFITDYHSGKHLVVNDITSSLTHEITKTILDIGCMPFICAYDGERDNIYYEQVVNGGMEWFLNDDSEQHTDRIRQIETLEHIHSEQIVCYTVIGPNAIVKELSDAITAKFADLLDCYFFQNIYSPQWYWLTIHDRNARKEIAIKKLIELYGYSPRQLTVFGDQLNDEGMMLLNKIGSETVAVENAAEKIKQIASKTIGVNIHDSVVNYILEQNNISPV
;
A
#
# COMPACT_ATOMS: atom_id res chain seq x y z
N MET A 1 20.55 21.77 10.90
CA MET A 1 19.28 21.05 11.04
C MET A 1 19.56 19.56 10.96
N HIS A 2 19.03 18.74 11.87
CA HIS A 2 19.13 17.29 11.72
C HIS A 2 18.23 16.86 10.56
N LYS A 3 18.81 16.23 9.53
CA LYS A 3 18.07 15.79 8.34
C LYS A 3 17.01 14.75 8.76
N ARG A 4 15.74 15.03 8.48
CA ARG A 4 14.59 14.15 8.75
C ARG A 4 14.05 13.57 7.46
N ILE A 5 13.45 12.39 7.54
CA ILE A 5 12.73 11.73 6.46
C ILE A 5 11.27 11.53 6.89
N TYR A 6 10.35 11.84 5.98
CA TYR A 6 8.92 11.80 6.21
C TYR A 6 8.29 10.78 5.25
N ILE A 7 7.51 9.84 5.79
CA ILE A 7 6.82 8.82 4.98
C ILE A 7 5.35 8.80 5.37
N SER A 8 4.48 9.11 4.42
CA SER A 8 3.03 9.15 4.68
C SER A 8 2.33 7.95 4.08
N ASP A 9 1.37 7.37 4.80
CA ASP A 9 0.26 6.68 4.13
C ASP A 9 -0.53 7.66 3.24
N LEU A 10 -1.31 7.11 2.32
CA LEU A 10 -2.02 7.85 1.29
C LEU A 10 -3.52 8.02 1.61
N ASP A 11 -4.30 6.95 1.56
CA ASP A 11 -5.76 6.98 1.60
C ASP A 11 -6.26 7.24 3.02
N GLY A 12 -6.95 8.37 3.24
CA GLY A 12 -7.38 8.76 4.58
C GLY A 12 -6.30 9.44 5.42
N THR A 13 -5.06 9.52 4.93
CA THR A 13 -3.94 10.20 5.59
C THR A 13 -3.45 11.43 4.83
N LEU A 14 -2.88 11.25 3.63
CA LEU A 14 -2.36 12.34 2.80
C LEU A 14 -3.40 12.85 1.80
N LEU A 15 -4.25 11.96 1.29
CA LEU A 15 -5.35 12.33 0.41
C LEU A 15 -6.53 12.87 1.22
N ASN A 16 -7.28 13.74 0.56
CA ASN A 16 -8.56 14.20 1.06
C ASN A 16 -9.64 13.13 0.79
N ASN A 17 -10.92 13.45 1.03
CA ASN A 17 -12.04 12.56 0.69
C ASN A 17 -12.26 12.42 -0.83
N ASP A 18 -11.62 13.29 -1.62
CA ASP A 18 -11.49 13.13 -3.07
C ASP A 18 -10.38 12.11 -3.36
N PRO A 19 -10.53 11.19 -4.33
CA PRO A 19 -9.45 10.29 -4.72
C PRO A 19 -8.14 11.01 -5.11
N ALA A 20 -8.14 12.31 -5.39
CA ALA A 20 -6.94 13.06 -5.77
C ALA A 20 -6.29 13.85 -4.61
N LEU A 21 -4.97 14.04 -4.74
CA LEU A 21 -4.22 14.95 -3.87
C LEU A 21 -4.66 16.40 -4.10
N SER A 22 -4.85 17.18 -3.03
CA SER A 22 -5.22 18.58 -3.17
C SER A 22 -4.14 19.39 -3.90
N GLU A 23 -4.54 20.40 -4.66
CA GLU A 23 -3.58 21.30 -5.32
C GLU A 23 -2.63 21.95 -4.32
N TYR A 24 -3.14 22.29 -3.12
CA TYR A 24 -2.33 22.82 -2.04
C TYR A 24 -1.26 21.83 -1.62
N SER A 25 -1.65 20.59 -1.27
CA SER A 25 -0.72 19.54 -0.87
C SER A 25 0.31 19.25 -1.96
N GLN A 26 -0.11 19.17 -3.23
CA GLN A 26 0.82 18.95 -4.34
C GLN A 26 1.86 20.07 -4.46
N ARG A 27 1.45 21.34 -4.38
CA ARG A 27 2.37 22.49 -4.41
C ARG A 27 3.33 22.47 -3.22
N GLN A 28 2.81 22.30 -2.00
CA GLN A 28 3.64 22.33 -0.80
C GLN A 28 4.60 21.15 -0.69
N ILE A 29 4.21 19.94 -1.11
CA ILE A 29 5.10 18.79 -1.11
C ILE A 29 6.28 19.03 -2.04
N ASN A 30 6.04 19.55 -3.25
CA ASN A 30 7.12 19.93 -4.15
C ASN A 30 8.01 21.02 -3.55
N HIS A 31 7.43 22.03 -2.91
CA HIS A 31 8.18 23.08 -2.21
C HIS A 31 9.05 22.53 -1.06
N LEU A 32 8.52 21.61 -0.26
CA LEU A 32 9.25 20.91 0.80
C LEU A 32 10.44 20.14 0.22
N ILE A 33 10.22 19.38 -0.85
CA ILE A 33 11.26 18.60 -1.51
C ILE A 33 12.35 19.51 -2.11
N GLU A 34 11.96 20.58 -2.78
CA GLU A 34 12.88 21.60 -3.32
C GLU A 34 13.73 22.22 -2.20
N SER A 35 13.13 22.48 -1.05
CA SER A 35 13.80 22.99 0.16
C SER A 35 14.70 21.96 0.86
N GLY A 36 14.81 20.74 0.33
CA GLY A 36 15.71 19.69 0.82
C GLY A 36 15.08 18.75 1.86
N VAL A 37 13.76 18.81 2.05
CA VAL A 37 13.04 17.85 2.89
C VAL A 37 12.90 16.52 2.14
N GLU A 38 13.16 15.43 2.85
CA GLU A 38 13.08 14.08 2.30
C GLU A 38 11.70 13.54 2.59
N PHE A 39 10.90 13.38 1.54
CA PHE A 39 9.50 12.95 1.63
C PHE A 39 9.22 11.83 0.64
N THR A 40 8.47 10.82 1.07
CA THR A 40 7.89 9.77 0.22
C THR A 40 6.63 9.20 0.85
N ILE A 41 6.06 8.15 0.26
CA ILE A 41 4.81 7.54 0.68
C ILE A 41 4.91 6.02 0.83
N ALA A 42 3.98 5.44 1.60
CA ALA A 42 3.77 4.01 1.72
C ALA A 42 2.30 3.64 1.63
N SER A 43 1.89 2.98 0.55
CA SER A 43 0.47 2.74 0.22
C SER A 43 0.19 1.27 -0.10
N ALA A 44 -1.08 0.88 0.02
CA ALA A 44 -1.60 -0.38 -0.52
C ALA A 44 -1.77 -0.33 -2.07
N ARG A 45 -1.72 0.87 -2.66
CA ARG A 45 -1.88 1.08 -4.11
C ARG A 45 -0.62 0.71 -4.88
N ASN A 46 -0.80 0.46 -6.17
CA ASN A 46 0.24 0.25 -7.16
C ASN A 46 0.68 1.56 -7.84
N ILE A 47 1.81 1.53 -8.57
CA ILE A 47 2.49 2.70 -9.12
C ILE A 47 1.64 3.43 -10.16
N ALA A 48 0.86 2.69 -10.94
CA ALA A 48 -0.03 3.28 -11.94
C ALA A 48 -1.12 4.13 -11.25
N SER A 49 -1.73 3.59 -10.20
CA SER A 49 -2.69 4.32 -9.37
C SER A 49 -2.02 5.52 -8.68
N LEU A 50 -0.85 5.33 -8.04
CA LEU A 50 -0.12 6.40 -7.38
C LEU A 50 0.21 7.57 -8.31
N ARG A 51 0.65 7.30 -9.54
CA ARG A 51 0.94 8.34 -10.55
C ARG A 51 -0.29 9.14 -10.94
N ARG A 52 -1.45 8.49 -11.05
CA ARG A 52 -2.71 9.17 -11.34
C ARG A 52 -3.13 10.09 -10.19
N LEU A 53 -3.01 9.65 -8.95
CA LEU A 53 -3.52 10.40 -7.79
C LEU A 53 -2.60 11.53 -7.33
N LEU A 54 -1.29 11.33 -7.44
CA LEU A 54 -0.28 12.28 -6.94
C LEU A 54 0.20 13.25 -8.02
N GLY A 55 -0.03 12.92 -9.29
CA GLY A 55 0.44 13.72 -10.42
C GLY A 55 1.97 13.84 -10.43
N ASN A 56 2.48 15.07 -10.56
CA ASN A 56 3.90 15.31 -10.79
C ASN A 56 4.65 15.76 -9.52
N ILE A 57 4.61 14.94 -8.47
CA ILE A 57 5.47 15.15 -7.30
C ILE A 57 6.91 14.75 -7.65
N GLN A 58 7.85 15.64 -7.38
CA GLN A 58 9.27 15.45 -7.66
C GLN A 58 9.97 14.61 -6.58
N PHE A 59 9.43 13.42 -6.27
CA PHE A 59 10.01 12.53 -5.27
C PHE A 59 11.49 12.26 -5.56
N ARG A 60 12.34 12.41 -4.53
CA ARG A 60 13.78 12.06 -4.57
C ARG A 60 14.06 10.66 -4.01
N LEU A 61 13.07 10.10 -3.33
CA LEU A 61 13.07 8.79 -2.71
C LEU A 61 12.07 7.88 -3.45
N PRO A 62 12.29 6.56 -3.43
CA PRO A 62 11.33 5.61 -3.97
C PRO A 62 10.06 5.61 -3.12
N VAL A 63 8.96 5.19 -3.73
CA VAL A 63 7.67 4.97 -3.06
C VAL A 63 7.53 3.52 -2.64
N ILE A 64 6.72 3.27 -1.62
CA ILE A 64 6.37 1.94 -1.15
C ILE A 64 4.95 1.61 -1.60
N GLU A 65 4.79 0.46 -2.25
CA GLU A 65 3.53 0.04 -2.89
C GLU A 65 3.06 -1.32 -2.40
N ILE A 66 1.77 -1.61 -2.63
CA ILE A 66 1.15 -2.91 -2.30
C ILE A 66 1.55 -3.33 -0.87
N ASN A 67 1.34 -2.42 0.09
CA ASN A 67 1.67 -2.60 1.51
C ASN A 67 3.13 -2.95 1.80
N GLY A 68 4.08 -2.67 0.91
CA GLY A 68 5.50 -3.03 1.11
C GLY A 68 5.99 -4.16 0.22
N ALA A 69 5.15 -4.66 -0.68
CA ALA A 69 5.57 -5.67 -1.64
C ALA A 69 6.58 -5.11 -2.66
N PHE A 70 6.50 -3.81 -2.97
CA PHE A 70 7.50 -3.12 -3.77
C PHE A 70 8.09 -1.89 -3.07
N ILE A 71 9.36 -1.62 -3.37
CA ILE A 71 9.97 -0.29 -3.24
C ILE A 71 10.35 0.15 -4.65
N THR A 72 9.79 1.24 -5.13
CA THR A 72 9.82 1.59 -6.56
C THR A 72 10.27 3.02 -6.78
N ASP A 73 11.15 3.24 -7.75
CA ASP A 73 11.44 4.59 -8.21
C ASP A 73 10.20 5.18 -8.89
N TYR A 74 9.68 6.28 -8.33
CA TYR A 74 8.41 6.85 -8.76
C TYR A 74 8.39 7.28 -10.23
N HIS A 75 9.52 7.78 -10.73
CA HIS A 75 9.62 8.37 -12.07
C HIS A 75 9.81 7.31 -13.14
N SER A 76 10.76 6.40 -12.96
CA SER A 76 11.05 5.33 -13.92
C SER A 76 10.09 4.15 -13.81
N GLY A 77 9.52 3.91 -12.62
CA GLY A 77 8.68 2.75 -12.33
C GLY A 77 9.48 1.48 -12.07
N LYS A 78 10.81 1.58 -11.98
CA LYS A 78 11.67 0.44 -11.69
C LYS A 78 11.53 0.04 -10.22
N HIS A 79 11.27 -1.23 -9.95
CA HIS A 79 11.33 -1.77 -8.60
C HIS A 79 12.79 -1.96 -8.15
N LEU A 80 13.12 -1.41 -6.99
CA LEU A 80 14.39 -1.59 -6.28
C LEU A 80 14.34 -2.81 -5.37
N VAL A 81 13.16 -3.12 -4.83
CA VAL A 81 12.88 -4.28 -3.99
C VAL A 81 11.56 -4.88 -4.43
N VAL A 82 11.54 -6.21 -4.53
CA VAL A 82 10.36 -7.03 -4.78
C VAL A 82 10.28 -8.06 -3.66
N ASN A 83 9.21 -8.03 -2.88
CA ASN A 83 8.89 -9.05 -1.88
C ASN A 83 7.75 -9.91 -2.42
N ASP A 84 8.10 -10.89 -3.25
CA ASP A 84 7.15 -11.87 -3.79
C ASP A 84 6.88 -13.00 -2.80
N ILE A 85 5.70 -13.58 -2.93
CA ILE A 85 5.31 -14.79 -2.23
C ILE A 85 6.20 -15.93 -2.74
N THR A 86 6.88 -16.59 -1.80
CA THR A 86 7.77 -17.70 -2.11
C THR A 86 7.08 -18.72 -3.03
N SER A 87 7.71 -19.01 -4.18
CA SER A 87 7.13 -19.84 -5.25
C SER A 87 6.67 -21.24 -4.81
N SER A 88 7.25 -21.81 -3.75
CA SER A 88 6.79 -23.08 -3.19
C SER A 88 5.41 -23.01 -2.51
N LEU A 89 4.91 -21.81 -2.20
CA LEU A 89 3.62 -21.59 -1.55
C LEU A 89 2.50 -21.31 -2.55
N THR A 90 2.82 -20.75 -3.72
CA THR A 90 1.85 -20.20 -4.67
C THR A 90 0.85 -21.24 -5.17
N HIS A 91 1.31 -22.45 -5.46
CA HIS A 91 0.42 -23.54 -5.89
C HIS A 91 -0.60 -23.89 -4.80
N GLU A 92 -0.15 -24.02 -3.55
CA GLU A 92 -1.02 -24.42 -2.44
C GLU A 92 -1.98 -23.29 -2.04
N ILE A 93 -1.57 -22.02 -2.17
CA ILE A 93 -2.45 -20.86 -2.00
C ILE A 93 -3.53 -20.89 -3.07
N THR A 94 -3.17 -20.96 -4.36
CA THR A 94 -4.13 -21.04 -5.47
C THR A 94 -5.09 -22.19 -5.28
N LYS A 95 -4.58 -23.40 -4.98
CA LYS A 95 -5.41 -24.58 -4.70
C LYS A 95 -6.40 -24.33 -3.56
N THR A 96 -5.95 -23.75 -2.45
CA THR A 96 -6.81 -23.46 -1.29
C THR A 96 -7.92 -22.46 -1.65
N ILE A 97 -7.61 -21.45 -2.46
CA ILE A 97 -8.61 -20.48 -2.97
C ILE A 97 -9.69 -21.18 -3.81
N LEU A 98 -9.26 -22.03 -4.74
CA LEU A 98 -10.16 -22.75 -5.65
C LEU A 98 -11.01 -23.80 -4.92
N ASP A 99 -10.43 -24.55 -3.97
CA ASP A 99 -11.12 -25.58 -3.18
C ASP A 99 -12.27 -24.98 -2.34
N ILE A 100 -12.13 -23.74 -1.88
CA ILE A 100 -13.19 -23.00 -1.14
C ILE A 100 -14.26 -22.46 -2.09
N GLY A 101 -14.02 -22.45 -3.40
CA GLY A 101 -14.95 -21.93 -4.41
C GLY A 101 -14.78 -20.44 -4.69
N CYS A 102 -13.61 -19.88 -4.39
CA CYS A 102 -13.25 -18.50 -4.74
C CYS A 102 -12.42 -18.46 -6.05
N MET A 103 -12.35 -17.28 -6.66
CA MET A 103 -11.48 -17.01 -7.83
C MET A 103 -10.60 -15.78 -7.54
N PRO A 104 -9.27 -15.86 -7.69
CA PRO A 104 -8.38 -14.73 -7.41
C PRO A 104 -8.09 -13.88 -8.64
N PHE A 105 -7.80 -12.61 -8.39
CA PHE A 105 -6.83 -11.85 -9.18
C PHE A 105 -5.43 -12.11 -8.62
N ILE A 106 -4.44 -12.31 -9.50
CA ILE A 106 -3.03 -12.53 -9.12
C ILE A 106 -2.20 -11.36 -9.64
N CYS A 107 -1.67 -10.55 -8.74
CA CYS A 107 -0.66 -9.55 -9.07
C CYS A 107 0.71 -10.23 -9.14
N ALA A 108 1.37 -10.13 -10.28
CA ALA A 108 2.69 -10.71 -10.50
C ALA A 108 3.62 -9.70 -11.21
N TYR A 109 4.92 -9.93 -11.07
CA TYR A 109 5.98 -9.17 -11.72
C TYR A 109 6.80 -10.10 -12.62
N ASP A 110 6.90 -9.75 -13.89
CA ASP A 110 7.61 -10.54 -14.91
C ASP A 110 9.10 -10.17 -15.06
N GLY A 111 9.59 -9.20 -14.27
CA GLY A 111 10.93 -8.63 -14.38
C GLY A 111 10.98 -7.29 -15.11
N GLU A 112 9.92 -6.92 -15.83
CA GLU A 112 9.78 -5.64 -16.53
C GLU A 112 8.51 -4.86 -16.14
N ARG A 113 7.40 -5.56 -15.88
CA ARG A 113 6.08 -4.96 -15.66
C ARG A 113 5.29 -5.68 -14.58
N ASP A 114 4.45 -4.91 -13.89
CA ASP A 114 3.34 -5.45 -13.10
C ASP A 114 2.27 -6.01 -14.03
N ASN A 115 1.78 -7.21 -13.73
CA ASN A 115 0.63 -7.82 -14.38
C ASN A 115 -0.41 -8.19 -13.32
N ILE A 116 -1.69 -8.09 -13.69
CA ILE A 116 -2.82 -8.59 -12.91
C ILE A 116 -3.51 -9.66 -13.74
N TYR A 117 -3.39 -10.91 -13.32
CA TYR A 117 -3.98 -12.03 -14.01
C TYR A 117 -5.29 -12.47 -13.38
N TYR A 118 -6.21 -12.94 -14.21
CA TYR A 118 -7.41 -13.64 -13.76
C TYR A 118 -7.84 -14.68 -14.79
N GLU A 119 -8.45 -15.77 -14.33
CA GLU A 119 -8.97 -16.80 -15.22
C GLU A 119 -10.42 -16.49 -15.62
N GLN A 120 -11.27 -16.25 -14.62
CA GLN A 120 -12.71 -16.10 -14.80
C GLN A 120 -13.27 -15.02 -13.87
N VAL A 121 -14.37 -14.41 -14.29
CA VAL A 121 -15.14 -13.46 -13.47
C VAL A 121 -16.36 -14.20 -12.93
N VAL A 122 -16.43 -14.39 -11.62
CA VAL A 122 -17.45 -15.26 -10.99
C VAL A 122 -18.48 -14.50 -10.16
N ASN A 123 -18.30 -13.19 -9.97
CA ASN A 123 -19.24 -12.34 -9.23
C ASN A 123 -19.12 -10.86 -9.64
N GLY A 124 -20.14 -10.07 -9.29
CA GLY A 124 -20.19 -8.64 -9.62
C GLY A 124 -19.14 -7.77 -8.91
N GLY A 125 -18.44 -8.28 -7.89
CA GLY A 125 -17.34 -7.57 -7.25
C GLY A 125 -16.07 -7.61 -8.08
N MET A 126 -15.81 -8.74 -8.73
CA MET A 126 -14.76 -8.88 -9.73
C MET A 126 -15.06 -8.04 -10.99
N GLU A 127 -16.32 -8.03 -11.45
CA GLU A 127 -16.76 -7.15 -12.54
C GLU A 127 -16.54 -5.68 -12.16
N TRP A 128 -16.91 -5.27 -10.95
CA TRP A 128 -16.69 -3.91 -10.47
C TRP A 128 -15.20 -3.54 -10.48
N PHE A 129 -14.32 -4.43 -10.02
CA PHE A 129 -12.87 -4.19 -10.01
C PHE A 129 -12.30 -4.03 -11.42
N LEU A 130 -12.67 -4.91 -12.35
CA LEU A 130 -12.23 -4.81 -13.76
C LEU A 130 -12.75 -3.56 -14.47
N ASN A 131 -13.89 -3.04 -14.03
CA ASN A 131 -14.48 -1.81 -14.56
C ASN A 131 -14.11 -0.57 -13.75
N ASP A 132 -13.25 -0.65 -12.74
CA ASP A 132 -12.79 0.53 -12.02
C ASP A 132 -11.85 1.34 -12.93
N ASP A 133 -12.20 2.60 -13.20
CA ASP A 133 -11.41 3.51 -14.03
C ASP A 133 -9.95 3.59 -13.57
N SER A 134 -9.68 3.40 -12.28
CA SER A 134 -8.34 3.40 -11.68
C SER A 134 -7.44 2.28 -12.22
N GLU A 135 -8.04 1.18 -12.67
CA GLU A 135 -7.39 -0.02 -13.20
C GLU A 135 -7.61 -0.17 -14.73
N GLN A 136 -8.74 0.30 -15.30
CA GLN A 136 -9.08 0.17 -16.73
C GLN A 136 -8.04 0.73 -17.71
N HIS A 137 -7.25 1.72 -17.31
CA HIS A 137 -6.29 2.40 -18.19
C HIS A 137 -4.90 1.78 -18.14
N THR A 138 -4.78 0.57 -17.60
CA THR A 138 -3.50 -0.09 -17.41
C THR A 138 -3.41 -1.35 -18.26
N ASP A 139 -2.39 -1.42 -19.13
CA ASP A 139 -2.08 -2.60 -19.97
C ASP A 139 -1.61 -3.84 -19.15
N ARG A 140 -1.87 -3.86 -17.84
CA ARG A 140 -1.44 -4.88 -16.86
C ARG A 140 -2.48 -5.97 -16.66
N ILE A 141 -3.76 -5.70 -16.90
CA ILE A 141 -4.82 -6.68 -16.64
C ILE A 141 -4.87 -7.68 -17.78
N ARG A 142 -4.76 -8.97 -17.47
CA ARG A 142 -4.69 -10.05 -18.45
C ARG A 142 -5.61 -11.19 -18.04
N GLN A 143 -6.60 -11.47 -18.88
CA GLN A 143 -7.32 -12.73 -18.77
C GLN A 143 -6.45 -13.86 -19.32
N ILE A 144 -6.45 -14.99 -18.63
CA ILE A 144 -5.69 -16.20 -18.99
C ILE A 144 -6.62 -17.42 -18.98
N GLU A 145 -6.20 -18.49 -19.65
CA GLU A 145 -6.97 -19.73 -19.71
C GLU A 145 -6.84 -20.58 -18.44
N THR A 146 -5.69 -20.52 -17.77
CA THR A 146 -5.41 -21.30 -16.55
C THR A 146 -4.42 -20.60 -15.63
N LEU A 147 -4.72 -20.59 -14.33
CA LEU A 147 -3.83 -20.04 -13.30
C LEU A 147 -2.49 -20.80 -13.15
N GLU A 148 -2.39 -22.03 -13.66
CA GLU A 148 -1.19 -22.87 -13.53
C GLU A 148 0.06 -22.25 -14.19
N HIS A 149 -0.11 -21.44 -15.23
CA HIS A 149 1.00 -20.86 -16.00
C HIS A 149 1.66 -19.65 -15.33
N ILE A 150 1.08 -19.07 -14.28
CA ILE A 150 1.61 -17.85 -13.65
C ILE A 150 2.74 -18.15 -12.66
N HIS A 151 2.85 -19.39 -12.17
CA HIS A 151 3.79 -19.73 -11.11
C HIS A 151 5.28 -19.57 -11.47
N SER A 152 5.62 -19.30 -12.74
CA SER A 152 6.97 -18.93 -13.16
C SER A 152 7.31 -17.44 -12.95
N GLU A 153 6.31 -16.58 -12.77
CA GLU A 153 6.50 -15.16 -12.46
C GLU A 153 6.59 -14.93 -10.94
N GLN A 154 7.08 -13.75 -10.55
CA GLN A 154 7.12 -13.36 -9.14
C GLN A 154 5.72 -12.94 -8.70
N ILE A 155 5.00 -13.81 -8.01
CA ILE A 155 3.65 -13.51 -7.52
C ILE A 155 3.75 -12.64 -6.26
N VAL A 156 3.17 -11.45 -6.31
CA VAL A 156 3.34 -10.43 -5.27
C VAL A 156 2.13 -10.34 -4.36
N CYS A 157 0.93 -10.55 -4.90
CA CYS A 157 -0.31 -10.47 -4.13
C CYS A 157 -1.40 -11.33 -4.78
N TYR A 158 -2.19 -12.02 -3.96
CA TYR A 158 -3.50 -12.54 -4.37
C TYR A 158 -4.59 -11.62 -3.84
N THR A 159 -5.53 -11.26 -4.70
CA THR A 159 -6.75 -10.52 -4.31
C THR A 159 -7.98 -11.36 -4.61
N VAL A 160 -8.77 -11.66 -3.59
CA VAL A 160 -10.06 -12.35 -3.72
C VAL A 160 -11.17 -11.40 -3.35
N ILE A 161 -12.19 -11.30 -4.23
CA ILE A 161 -13.35 -10.45 -4.04
C ILE A 161 -14.60 -11.32 -4.05
N GLY A 162 -15.45 -11.19 -3.03
CA GLY A 162 -16.67 -11.99 -2.93
C GLY A 162 -17.54 -11.64 -1.71
N PRO A 163 -18.60 -12.42 -1.46
CA PRO A 163 -19.46 -12.25 -0.29
C PRO A 163 -18.69 -12.47 1.03
N ASN A 164 -19.12 -11.80 2.10
CA ASN A 164 -18.46 -11.88 3.43
C ASN A 164 -18.14 -13.32 3.86
N ALA A 165 -19.16 -14.19 3.89
CA ALA A 165 -19.03 -15.53 4.47
C ALA A 165 -17.90 -16.36 3.83
N ILE A 166 -17.87 -16.43 2.49
CA ILE A 166 -16.90 -17.25 1.76
C ILE A 166 -15.48 -16.64 1.78
N VAL A 167 -15.37 -15.31 1.68
CA VAL A 167 -14.07 -14.63 1.73
C VAL A 167 -13.48 -14.68 3.14
N LYS A 168 -14.35 -14.62 4.17
CA LYS A 168 -13.93 -14.78 5.56
C LYS A 168 -13.47 -16.22 5.85
N GLU A 169 -14.21 -17.21 5.37
CA GLU A 169 -13.81 -18.63 5.44
C GLU A 169 -12.43 -18.85 4.80
N LEU A 170 -12.20 -18.31 3.59
CA LEU A 170 -10.90 -18.33 2.93
C LEU A 170 -9.81 -17.65 3.76
N SER A 171 -10.09 -16.46 4.30
CA SER A 171 -9.14 -15.73 5.15
C SER A 171 -8.71 -16.56 6.35
N ASP A 172 -9.64 -17.24 7.01
CA ASP A 172 -9.35 -18.08 8.18
C ASP A 172 -8.56 -19.34 7.78
N ALA A 173 -8.88 -19.95 6.64
CA ALA A 173 -8.17 -21.11 6.12
C ALA A 173 -6.71 -20.79 5.75
N ILE A 174 -6.48 -19.69 5.02
CA ILE A 174 -5.12 -19.24 4.66
C ILE A 174 -4.33 -18.89 5.92
N THR A 175 -4.93 -18.13 6.85
CA THR A 175 -4.27 -17.75 8.11
C THR A 175 -3.88 -18.98 8.92
N ALA A 176 -4.79 -19.96 9.08
CA ALA A 176 -4.49 -21.17 9.84
C ALA A 176 -3.37 -22.01 9.23
N LYS A 177 -3.25 -22.02 7.91
CA LYS A 177 -2.29 -22.85 7.16
C LYS A 177 -0.92 -22.18 6.98
N PHE A 178 -0.89 -20.84 6.92
CA PHE A 178 0.29 -20.07 6.52
C PHE A 178 0.65 -18.91 7.47
N ALA A 179 0.15 -18.92 8.71
CA ALA A 179 0.25 -17.81 9.69
C ALA A 179 1.62 -17.12 9.79
N ASP A 180 2.72 -17.88 9.71
CA ASP A 180 4.07 -17.34 9.87
C ASP A 180 4.77 -16.96 8.55
N LEU A 181 4.10 -17.22 7.42
CA LEU A 181 4.64 -17.08 6.07
C LEU A 181 3.93 -15.99 5.27
N LEU A 182 2.65 -15.73 5.55
CA LEU A 182 1.82 -14.80 4.77
C LEU A 182 1.09 -13.84 5.70
N ASP A 183 0.87 -12.62 5.21
CA ASP A 183 -0.03 -11.65 5.82
C ASP A 183 -1.33 -11.54 5.00
N CYS A 184 -2.46 -11.55 5.70
CA CYS A 184 -3.80 -11.50 5.11
C CYS A 184 -4.56 -10.26 5.59
N TYR A 185 -5.07 -9.47 4.64
CA TYR A 185 -5.93 -8.32 4.95
C TYR A 185 -7.33 -8.58 4.42
N PHE A 186 -8.26 -8.82 5.35
CA PHE A 186 -9.68 -9.00 5.09
C PHE A 186 -10.46 -7.73 5.45
N PHE A 187 -11.19 -7.15 4.50
CA PHE A 187 -11.93 -5.91 4.72
C PHE A 187 -13.16 -5.78 3.80
N GLN A 188 -14.13 -4.97 4.23
CA GLN A 188 -15.27 -4.58 3.40
C GLN A 188 -14.84 -3.44 2.47
N ASN A 189 -15.16 -3.51 1.19
CA ASN A 189 -14.83 -2.44 0.27
C ASN A 189 -15.76 -1.23 0.49
N ILE A 190 -15.20 -0.05 0.71
CA ILE A 190 -15.99 1.16 1.00
C ILE A 190 -16.75 1.70 -0.22
N TYR A 191 -16.24 1.46 -1.43
CA TYR A 191 -16.85 1.90 -2.69
C TYR A 191 -17.87 0.88 -3.23
N SER A 192 -17.75 -0.38 -2.81
CA SER A 192 -18.65 -1.46 -3.17
C SER A 192 -18.99 -2.32 -1.94
N PRO A 193 -19.79 -1.79 -1.00
CA PRO A 193 -19.96 -2.34 0.35
C PRO A 193 -20.63 -3.71 0.42
N GLN A 194 -21.22 -4.18 -0.67
CA GLN A 194 -21.72 -5.55 -0.78
C GLN A 194 -20.62 -6.60 -0.93
N TRP A 195 -19.39 -6.19 -1.26
CA TRP A 195 -18.26 -7.07 -1.52
C TRP A 195 -17.16 -6.91 -0.46
N TYR A 196 -16.56 -8.06 -0.12
CA TYR A 196 -15.45 -8.17 0.80
C TYR A 196 -14.21 -8.59 0.02
N TRP A 197 -13.08 -8.05 0.45
CA TRP A 197 -11.79 -8.24 -0.16
C TRP A 197 -10.90 -9.00 0.81
N LEU A 198 -10.16 -9.95 0.28
CA LEU A 198 -9.02 -10.56 0.95
C LEU A 198 -7.81 -10.33 0.06
N THR A 199 -6.78 -9.70 0.63
CA THR A 199 -5.47 -9.63 -0.01
C THR A 199 -4.47 -10.47 0.77
N ILE A 200 -3.67 -11.27 0.05
CA ILE A 200 -2.70 -12.21 0.62
C ILE A 200 -1.32 -11.81 0.09
N HIS A 201 -0.38 -11.58 1.00
CA HIS A 201 0.95 -11.08 0.70
C HIS A 201 2.02 -11.93 1.39
N ASP A 202 3.26 -11.86 0.92
CA ASP A 202 4.40 -12.40 1.66
C ASP A 202 4.54 -11.67 3.01
N ARG A 203 4.94 -12.39 4.07
CA ARG A 203 5.15 -11.79 5.42
C ARG A 203 6.14 -10.63 5.47
N ASN A 204 6.96 -10.45 4.42
CA ASN A 204 7.92 -9.35 4.31
C ASN A 204 7.35 -8.15 3.55
N ALA A 205 6.24 -8.32 2.84
CA ALA A 205 5.48 -7.26 2.17
C ALA A 205 4.61 -6.49 3.17
N ARG A 206 5.27 -5.83 4.12
CA ARG A 206 4.65 -4.97 5.13
C ARG A 206 5.25 -3.57 5.13
N LYS A 207 4.42 -2.56 5.35
CA LYS A 207 4.83 -1.15 5.24
C LYS A 207 5.99 -0.85 6.18
N GLU A 208 5.96 -1.34 7.42
CA GLU A 208 7.04 -1.10 8.38
C GLU A 208 8.35 -1.80 8.02
N ILE A 209 8.31 -2.93 7.33
CA ILE A 209 9.51 -3.63 6.85
C ILE A 209 10.08 -2.86 5.66
N ALA A 210 9.25 -2.50 4.69
CA ALA A 210 9.66 -1.71 3.53
C ALA A 210 10.20 -0.33 3.95
N ILE A 211 9.58 0.34 4.92
CA ILE A 211 10.06 1.61 5.49
C ILE A 211 11.44 1.43 6.12
N LYS A 212 11.63 0.40 6.97
CA LYS A 212 12.94 0.11 7.57
C LYS A 212 14.00 -0.12 6.50
N LYS A 213 13.66 -0.86 5.44
CA LYS A 213 14.57 -1.12 4.32
C LYS A 213 14.91 0.16 3.56
N LEU A 214 13.92 1.00 3.28
CA LEU A 214 14.09 2.28 2.59
C LEU A 214 14.99 3.21 3.40
N ILE A 215 14.74 3.41 4.69
CA ILE A 215 15.57 4.31 5.50
C ILE A 215 17.02 3.80 5.58
N GLU A 216 17.24 2.48 5.67
CA GLU A 216 18.56 1.87 5.69
C GLU A 216 19.31 2.12 4.37
N LEU A 217 18.66 1.88 3.22
CA LEU A 217 19.23 2.10 1.88
C LEU A 217 19.69 3.55 1.66
N TYR A 218 19.02 4.51 2.29
CA TYR A 218 19.30 5.93 2.15
C TYR A 218 20.04 6.53 3.36
N GLY A 219 20.53 5.69 4.27
CA GLY A 219 21.42 6.10 5.37
C GLY A 219 20.74 6.87 6.50
N TYR A 220 19.44 6.70 6.70
CA TYR A 220 18.68 7.27 7.81
C TYR A 220 18.54 6.28 8.96
N SER A 221 18.61 6.80 10.18
CA SER A 221 18.25 6.05 11.38
C SER A 221 16.76 6.21 11.72
N PRO A 222 16.15 5.27 12.48
CA PRO A 222 14.77 5.42 12.94
C PRO A 222 14.50 6.74 13.67
N ARG A 223 15.49 7.30 14.38
CA ARG A 223 15.37 8.60 15.09
C ARG A 223 15.16 9.80 14.17
N GLN A 224 15.43 9.64 12.87
CA GLN A 224 15.24 10.69 11.86
C GLN A 224 13.93 10.50 11.08
N LEU A 225 13.22 9.41 11.31
CA LEU A 225 12.00 9.04 10.61
C LEU A 225 10.77 9.61 11.31
N THR A 226 9.89 10.23 10.52
CA THR A 226 8.50 10.46 10.88
C THR A 226 7.59 9.72 9.92
N VAL A 227 6.61 8.97 10.45
CA VAL A 227 5.59 8.30 9.64
C VAL A 227 4.18 8.77 9.96
N PHE A 228 3.30 8.75 8.97
CA PHE A 228 1.89 9.12 9.09
C PHE A 228 0.98 7.97 8.66
N GLY A 229 -0.15 7.76 9.35
CA GLY A 229 -1.13 6.75 8.98
C GLY A 229 -2.48 6.91 9.70
N ASP A 230 -3.48 6.13 9.27
CA ASP A 230 -4.85 6.24 9.77
C ASP A 230 -5.55 4.88 9.95
N GLN A 231 -5.20 3.87 9.15
CA GLN A 231 -5.89 2.58 9.09
C GLN A 231 -5.13 1.45 9.80
N LEU A 232 -5.80 0.30 9.96
CA LEU A 232 -5.22 -0.89 10.63
C LEU A 232 -3.98 -1.46 9.90
N ASN A 233 -3.86 -1.32 8.59
CA ASN A 233 -2.65 -1.70 7.85
C ASN A 233 -1.45 -0.78 8.15
N ASP A 234 -1.64 0.34 8.85
CA ASP A 234 -0.57 1.21 9.34
C ASP A 234 -0.13 0.87 10.77
N GLU A 235 -0.76 -0.11 11.44
CA GLU A 235 -0.40 -0.50 12.81
C GLU A 235 1.11 -0.81 12.93
N GLY A 236 1.66 -1.54 11.98
CA GLY A 236 3.09 -1.82 11.92
C GLY A 236 3.95 -0.55 11.82
N MET A 237 3.51 0.44 11.02
CA MET A 237 4.18 1.74 10.90
C MET A 237 4.12 2.50 12.23
N MET A 238 2.98 2.49 12.92
CA MET A 238 2.84 3.18 14.21
C MET A 238 3.72 2.59 15.30
N LEU A 239 3.99 1.28 15.25
CA LEU A 239 4.88 0.58 16.17
C LEU A 239 6.38 0.89 15.94
N LEU A 240 6.74 1.63 14.89
CA LEU A 240 8.12 2.12 14.69
C LEU A 240 8.57 3.12 15.77
N ASN A 241 7.64 3.64 16.58
CA ASN A 241 7.98 4.42 17.77
C ASN A 241 8.80 3.63 18.80
N LYS A 242 8.63 2.31 18.86
CA LYS A 242 9.41 1.42 19.75
C LYS A 242 10.90 1.39 19.43
N ILE A 243 11.29 1.80 18.23
CA ILE A 243 12.69 1.90 17.80
C ILE A 243 13.16 3.36 17.64
N GLY A 244 12.36 4.32 18.10
CA GLY A 244 12.74 5.74 18.18
C GLY A 244 12.24 6.64 17.06
N SER A 245 11.39 6.14 16.15
CA SER A 245 10.75 6.96 15.11
C SER A 245 9.61 7.79 15.70
N GLU A 246 9.31 8.95 15.10
CA GLU A 246 8.08 9.66 15.41
C GLU A 246 6.94 9.07 14.57
N THR A 247 5.84 8.66 15.22
CA THR A 247 4.68 8.10 14.52
C THR A 247 3.45 8.96 14.76
N VAL A 248 2.77 9.35 13.69
CA VAL A 248 1.74 10.39 13.72
C VAL A 248 0.45 9.84 13.13
N ALA A 249 -0.63 9.86 13.91
CA ALA A 249 -1.97 9.57 13.43
C ALA A 249 -2.70 10.87 13.02
N VAL A 250 -3.46 10.85 11.94
CA VAL A 250 -4.42 11.94 11.64
C VAL A 250 -5.68 11.82 12.50
N GLU A 251 -6.45 12.89 12.65
CA GLU A 251 -7.61 12.91 13.56
C GLU A 251 -8.67 11.84 13.21
N ASN A 252 -8.91 11.64 11.92
CA ASN A 252 -9.85 10.66 11.37
C ASN A 252 -9.32 9.21 11.41
N ALA A 253 -8.10 9.00 11.93
CA ALA A 253 -7.56 7.66 12.10
C ALA A 253 -8.43 6.79 13.01
N ALA A 254 -8.36 5.49 12.80
CA ALA A 254 -8.97 4.51 13.68
C ALA A 254 -8.47 4.71 15.12
N GLU A 255 -9.34 4.50 16.10
CA GLU A 255 -9.01 4.78 17.51
C GLU A 255 -7.80 3.98 17.99
N LYS A 256 -7.68 2.72 17.54
CA LYS A 256 -6.51 1.88 17.81
C LYS A 256 -5.21 2.50 17.29
N ILE A 257 -5.23 3.13 16.12
CA ILE A 257 -4.06 3.78 15.52
C ILE A 257 -3.64 5.01 16.32
N LYS A 258 -4.61 5.84 16.74
CA LYS A 258 -4.36 7.00 17.62
C LYS A 258 -3.77 6.60 18.97
N GLN A 259 -4.17 5.45 19.53
CA GLN A 259 -3.63 4.93 20.79
C GLN A 259 -2.18 4.43 20.68
N ILE A 260 -1.75 3.99 19.50
CA ILE A 260 -0.40 3.46 19.26
C ILE A 260 0.57 4.57 18.83
N ALA A 261 0.09 5.54 18.04
CA ALA A 261 0.91 6.63 17.53
C ALA A 261 1.56 7.47 18.63
N SER A 262 2.74 8.03 18.36
CA SER A 262 3.40 8.98 19.27
C SER A 262 2.59 10.28 19.43
N LYS A 263 1.79 10.64 18.43
CA LYS A 263 1.10 11.93 18.34
C LYS A 263 -0.11 11.81 17.42
N THR A 264 -1.12 12.65 17.67
CA THR A 264 -2.23 12.90 16.75
C THR A 264 -2.15 14.32 16.18
N ILE A 265 -2.41 14.49 14.89
CA ILE A 265 -2.57 15.79 14.20
C ILE A 265 -4.03 15.99 13.76
N GLY A 266 -4.32 17.12 13.11
CA GLY A 266 -5.65 17.40 12.57
C GLY A 266 -6.11 16.38 11.51
N VAL A 267 -7.37 16.51 11.11
CA VAL A 267 -7.99 15.69 10.07
C VAL A 267 -7.28 15.81 8.71
N ASN A 268 -7.25 14.72 7.95
CA ASN A 268 -6.61 14.64 6.62
C ASN A 268 -7.13 15.73 5.66
N ILE A 269 -8.44 16.00 5.63
CA ILE A 269 -9.08 16.96 4.71
C ILE A 269 -8.61 18.42 4.85
N HIS A 270 -7.82 18.74 5.87
CA HIS A 270 -7.20 20.04 6.08
C HIS A 270 -5.69 20.03 5.77
N ASP A 271 -5.24 19.09 4.93
CA ASP A 271 -3.83 18.93 4.53
C ASP A 271 -2.88 18.81 5.75
N SER A 272 -3.37 18.20 6.83
CA SER A 272 -2.72 18.22 8.15
C SER A 272 -1.31 17.63 8.14
N VAL A 273 -1.07 16.59 7.33
CA VAL A 273 0.27 15.99 7.16
C VAL A 273 1.25 17.01 6.59
N VAL A 274 0.88 17.67 5.49
CA VAL A 274 1.72 18.65 4.80
C VAL A 274 1.99 19.86 5.70
N ASN A 275 0.96 20.39 6.36
CA ASN A 275 1.08 21.51 7.30
C ASN A 275 2.01 21.16 8.46
N TYR A 276 1.88 19.96 9.03
CA TYR A 276 2.77 19.49 10.07
C TYR A 276 4.24 19.43 9.58
N ILE A 277 4.50 18.93 8.37
CA ILE A 277 5.87 18.86 7.84
C ILE A 277 6.47 20.26 7.63
N LEU A 278 5.69 21.22 7.10
CA LEU A 278 6.09 22.62 6.96
C LEU A 278 6.50 23.22 8.31
N GLU A 279 5.66 23.06 9.33
CA GLU A 279 5.91 23.54 10.69
C GLU A 279 7.17 22.90 11.30
N GLN A 280 7.34 21.58 11.19
CA GLN A 280 8.51 20.88 11.74
C GLN A 280 9.83 21.33 11.12
N ASN A 281 9.81 21.82 9.88
CA ASN A 281 10.99 22.28 9.16
C ASN A 281 11.15 23.81 9.17
N ASN A 282 10.23 24.55 9.80
CA ASN A 282 10.18 26.03 9.77
C ASN A 282 10.16 26.58 8.34
N ILE A 283 9.42 25.93 7.44
CA ILE A 283 9.25 26.34 6.04
C ILE A 283 7.88 27.01 5.90
N SER A 284 7.83 28.19 5.28
CA SER A 284 6.57 28.88 5.00
C SER A 284 5.90 28.30 3.75
N PRO A 285 4.56 28.16 3.73
CA PRO A 285 3.84 27.67 2.57
C PRO A 285 3.92 28.65 1.38
N VAL A 286 3.79 28.11 0.16
CA VAL A 286 3.86 28.87 -1.12
C VAL A 286 2.57 28.85 -1.95
#